data_AF-A0A9D4PYA6-F1
#
_entry.id   AF-A0A9D4PYA6-F1
#
_cell.length_a   1.000
_cell.length_b   1.000
_cell.length_c   1.000
_cell.angle_alpha   90.00
_cell.angle_beta   90.00
_cell.angle_gamma   90.00
#
_symmetry.space_group_name_H-M   'P 1'
#
loop_
_entity.id
_entity.type
_entity.pdbx_description
1 polymer ?
#
loop_
_entity_poly.entity_id
_entity_poly.type
_entity_poly.pdbx_seq_one_letter_code
_entity_poly.pdbx_strand_id
1 'polypeptide(L)'
;MLLPISVALLSVENFARLSEVTVYLGMLLFIIFLIWRCFKKPPVYEVPAWDITKGHRWSVTDILSRTGYCSVCENLIVDGLFCDCCGICVDHGCCGVADKNFACKTLSSSGDSINHHWVKGNTSPNSRCAVCGELCGLEAALSDFRCCWCQRTVHTGCTGKLAEVCDLGRHRACVVPPYCVRLRMVGWKGRRHLVVRSVNPPSYSPWSPLIVVANRRSGNNDGEHVLSAFRGILNPAQVVDLNDLPPESALEWCHLIKGHTCRIIVAGGDGTVNWIFTVIDRLKLEPLPPLCVLPLGTGNDFARVFGWGEGYSSSDINVIDVLDSINQAKVENIDRCGQQHRLIAPRLP
;
A
#
# COMPACT_ATOMS: atom_id res chain seq x y z
N MET A 1 -86.80 5.77 24.55
CA MET A 1 -85.84 5.18 23.60
C MET A 1 -84.87 6.27 23.18
N LEU A 2 -83.67 6.29 23.75
CA LEU A 2 -82.59 7.21 23.38
C LEU A 2 -81.27 6.42 23.35
N LEU A 3 -80.39 6.80 22.42
CA LEU A 3 -79.06 6.26 22.04
C LEU A 3 -79.09 5.16 20.97
N PRO A 4 -78.30 5.26 19.87
CA PRO A 4 -76.88 5.66 19.86
C PRO A 4 -76.44 6.60 18.71
N ILE A 5 -75.80 7.73 19.02
CA ILE A 5 -75.08 8.56 18.00
C ILE A 5 -73.62 8.89 18.42
N SER A 6 -73.24 8.75 19.70
CA SER A 6 -71.93 9.19 20.17
C SER A 6 -70.72 8.29 19.86
N VAL A 7 -70.89 7.07 19.33
CA VAL A 7 -69.75 6.15 19.16
C VAL A 7 -69.03 6.32 17.81
N ALA A 8 -69.70 6.85 16.78
CA ALA A 8 -69.14 6.98 15.43
C ALA A 8 -68.33 8.28 15.19
N LEU A 9 -68.64 9.37 15.90
CA LEU A 9 -67.92 10.65 15.76
C LEU A 9 -66.56 10.65 16.48
N LEU A 10 -66.47 9.94 17.60
CA LEU A 10 -65.22 9.76 18.36
C LEU A 10 -64.16 8.96 17.58
N SER A 11 -64.55 8.10 16.62
CA SER A 11 -63.58 7.32 15.84
C SER A 11 -62.93 8.14 14.71
N VAL A 12 -63.69 9.04 14.07
CA VAL A 12 -63.21 9.87 12.96
C VAL A 12 -62.28 10.99 13.45
N GLU A 13 -62.62 11.65 14.55
CA GLU A 13 -61.73 12.66 15.16
C GLU A 13 -60.44 12.03 15.70
N ASN A 14 -60.53 10.84 16.31
CA ASN A 14 -59.34 10.12 16.75
C ASN A 14 -58.48 9.64 15.57
N PHE A 15 -59.08 9.24 14.45
CA PHE A 15 -58.36 8.87 13.24
C PHE A 15 -57.69 10.09 12.57
N ALA A 16 -58.36 11.25 12.54
CA ALA A 16 -57.80 12.50 12.05
C ALA A 16 -56.63 13.01 12.92
N ARG A 17 -56.72 12.88 14.25
CA ARG A 17 -55.60 13.18 15.15
C ARG A 17 -54.45 12.19 14.97
N LEU A 18 -54.74 10.91 14.73
CA LEU A 18 -53.70 9.90 14.46
C LEU A 18 -52.97 10.17 13.14
N SER A 19 -53.69 10.61 12.10
CA SER A 19 -53.09 10.98 10.82
C SER A 19 -52.28 12.28 10.92
N GLU A 20 -52.75 13.28 11.67
CA GLU A 20 -51.96 14.48 11.95
C GLU A 20 -50.67 14.15 12.71
N VAL A 21 -50.73 13.34 13.76
CA VAL A 21 -49.55 12.95 14.56
C VAL A 21 -48.53 12.19 13.69
N THR A 22 -48.98 11.33 12.78
CA THR A 22 -48.06 10.62 11.87
C THR A 22 -47.41 11.56 10.84
N VAL A 23 -48.14 12.55 10.32
CA VAL A 23 -47.58 13.58 9.43
C VAL A 23 -46.53 14.43 10.16
N TYR A 24 -46.84 14.93 11.36
CA TYR A 24 -45.89 15.73 12.15
C TYR A 24 -44.65 14.93 12.55
N LEU A 25 -44.80 13.65 12.91
CA LEU A 25 -43.67 12.77 13.20
C LEU A 25 -42.82 12.51 11.95
N GLY A 26 -43.44 12.30 10.78
CA GLY A 26 -42.75 12.17 9.51
C GLY A 26 -41.96 13.43 9.12
N MET A 27 -42.56 14.61 9.31
CA MET A 27 -41.87 15.90 9.10
C MET A 27 -40.70 16.09 10.07
N LEU A 28 -40.88 15.75 11.35
CA LEU A 28 -39.82 15.82 12.35
C LEU A 28 -38.65 14.88 12.00
N LEU A 29 -38.92 13.63 11.62
CA LEU A 29 -37.90 12.68 11.20
C LEU A 29 -37.18 13.14 9.92
N PHE A 30 -37.90 13.74 8.97
CA PHE A 30 -37.31 14.31 7.76
C PHE A 30 -36.42 15.52 8.09
N ILE A 31 -36.84 16.42 8.97
CA ILE A 31 -36.04 17.55 9.44
C ILE A 31 -34.79 17.04 10.18
N ILE A 32 -34.92 16.06 11.07
CA ILE A 32 -33.78 15.41 11.74
C ILE A 32 -32.84 14.77 10.72
N PHE A 33 -33.37 14.12 9.67
CA PHE A 33 -32.56 13.55 8.60
C PHE A 33 -31.82 14.62 7.78
N LEU A 34 -32.47 15.75 7.47
CA LEU A 34 -31.84 16.88 6.78
C LEU A 34 -30.75 17.53 7.64
N ILE A 35 -31.04 17.77 8.92
CA ILE A 35 -30.06 18.25 9.90
C ILE A 35 -28.91 17.26 9.99
N TRP A 36 -29.18 15.96 10.16
CA TRP A 36 -28.16 14.93 10.17
C TRP A 36 -27.33 14.92 8.90
N ARG A 37 -27.94 15.10 7.72
CA ARG A 37 -27.22 15.18 6.43
C ARG A 37 -26.35 16.44 6.33
N CYS A 38 -26.80 17.58 6.85
CA CYS A 38 -26.04 18.82 6.90
C CYS A 38 -24.87 18.76 7.90
N PHE A 39 -25.04 18.06 9.02
CA PHE A 39 -24.01 17.91 10.05
C PHE A 39 -23.19 16.62 9.93
N LYS A 40 -23.48 15.76 8.94
CA LYS A 40 -22.71 14.55 8.66
C LYS A 40 -21.33 14.99 8.19
N LYS A 41 -20.35 14.87 9.08
CA LYS A 41 -18.95 15.10 8.73
C LYS A 41 -18.58 14.21 7.55
N PRO A 42 -17.74 14.69 6.62
CA PRO A 42 -17.22 13.83 5.57
C PRO A 42 -16.54 12.60 6.19
N PRO A 43 -16.61 11.44 5.54
CA PRO A 43 -15.89 10.26 6.01
C PRO A 43 -14.41 10.60 6.14
N VAL A 44 -13.84 10.29 7.30
CA VAL A 44 -12.39 10.40 7.52
C VAL A 44 -11.79 9.10 7.02
N TYR A 45 -11.02 9.18 5.96
CA TYR A 45 -10.24 8.06 5.47
C TYR A 45 -8.92 8.00 6.23
N GLU A 46 -8.49 6.80 6.56
CA GLU A 46 -7.24 6.57 7.28
C GLU A 46 -6.37 5.62 6.46
N VAL A 47 -5.05 5.84 6.51
CA VAL A 47 -4.04 4.92 5.98
C VAL A 47 -3.52 4.07 7.14
N PRO A 48 -3.91 2.79 7.26
CA PRO A 48 -3.37 1.92 8.30
C PRO A 48 -1.89 1.67 8.11
N ALA A 49 -1.17 1.62 9.22
CA ALA A 49 0.22 1.20 9.28
C ALA A 49 0.29 -0.14 10.00
N TRP A 50 1.03 -1.09 9.43
CA TRP A 50 1.28 -2.36 10.10
C TRP A 50 2.06 -2.12 11.39
N ASP A 51 1.66 -2.81 12.46
CA ASP A 51 2.34 -2.73 13.74
C ASP A 51 3.48 -3.76 13.78
N ILE A 52 4.71 -3.27 13.55
CA ILE A 52 5.92 -4.11 13.51
C ILE A 52 6.20 -4.82 14.83
N THR A 53 5.63 -4.38 15.96
CA THR A 53 5.80 -5.09 17.23
C THR A 53 5.02 -6.40 17.27
N LYS A 54 4.11 -6.62 16.31
CA LYS A 54 3.38 -7.88 16.14
C LYS A 54 4.16 -8.93 15.36
N GLY A 55 5.38 -8.61 14.91
CA GLY A 55 6.24 -9.50 14.13
C GLY A 55 6.31 -9.13 12.66
N HIS A 56 6.95 -10.02 11.90
CA HIS A 56 7.14 -9.93 10.47
C HIS A 56 5.85 -10.28 9.73
N ARG A 57 5.75 -9.76 8.50
CA ARG A 57 4.69 -10.15 7.57
C ARG A 57 5.18 -11.32 6.73
N TRP A 58 4.82 -12.52 7.15
CA TRP A 58 5.24 -13.77 6.54
C TRP A 58 4.40 -14.12 5.32
N SER A 59 5.08 -14.50 4.23
CA SER A 59 4.51 -15.06 3.00
C SER A 59 5.19 -16.39 2.71
N VAL A 60 4.45 -17.33 2.11
CA VAL A 60 5.02 -18.62 1.70
C VAL A 60 5.95 -18.39 0.51
N THR A 61 7.11 -19.03 0.55
CA THR A 61 8.08 -18.97 -0.55
C THR A 61 7.65 -19.97 -1.61
N ASP A 62 7.45 -19.55 -2.86
CA ASP A 62 7.20 -20.53 -3.93
C ASP A 62 8.45 -21.39 -4.17
N ILE A 63 8.26 -22.70 -4.00
CA ILE A 63 9.21 -23.80 -3.73
C ILE A 63 10.27 -24.04 -4.84
N LEU A 64 10.35 -23.22 -5.89
CA LEU A 64 11.17 -23.54 -7.09
C LEU A 64 12.15 -22.46 -7.57
N SER A 65 12.18 -21.25 -6.99
CA SER A 65 13.00 -20.17 -7.57
C SER A 65 14.27 -19.78 -6.80
N ARG A 66 14.41 -20.15 -5.51
CA ARG A 66 15.57 -19.75 -4.69
C ARG A 66 15.93 -20.82 -3.66
N THR A 67 17.15 -21.36 -3.76
CA THR A 67 17.81 -22.03 -2.62
C THR A 67 18.19 -20.95 -1.61
N GLY A 68 17.44 -20.86 -0.52
CA GLY A 68 17.70 -19.93 0.57
C GLY A 68 18.07 -20.66 1.85
N TYR A 69 18.68 -19.96 2.80
CA TYR A 69 18.99 -20.48 4.12
C TYR A 69 18.11 -19.80 5.18
N CYS A 70 17.73 -20.55 6.19
CA CYS A 70 16.94 -20.07 7.32
C CYS A 70 17.77 -19.10 8.16
N SER A 71 17.27 -17.89 8.35
CA SER A 71 17.95 -16.81 9.10
C SER A 71 18.11 -17.13 10.59
N VAL A 72 17.45 -18.20 11.08
CA VAL A 72 17.50 -18.64 12.49
C VAL A 72 18.40 -19.85 12.66
N CYS A 73 18.12 -20.95 11.96
CA CYS A 73 18.83 -22.23 12.14
C CYS A 73 19.95 -22.45 11.11
N GLU A 74 20.10 -21.55 10.14
CA GLU A 74 21.09 -21.60 9.05
C GLU A 74 21.01 -22.84 8.14
N ASN A 75 19.94 -23.63 8.23
CA ASN A 75 19.68 -24.76 7.34
C ASN A 75 19.15 -24.29 5.98
N LEU A 76 19.38 -25.09 4.94
CA LEU A 76 18.81 -24.89 3.62
C LEU A 76 17.27 -25.02 3.68
N ILE A 77 16.56 -23.99 3.22
CA ILE A 77 15.12 -23.96 3.09
C ILE A 77 14.73 -24.68 1.79
N VAL A 78 13.92 -25.72 1.92
CA VAL A 78 13.23 -26.37 0.80
C VAL A 78 11.83 -25.80 0.65
N ASP A 79 11.14 -25.63 1.77
CA ASP A 79 9.85 -24.96 1.88
C ASP A 79 9.86 -24.14 3.18
N GLY A 80 9.35 -22.91 3.10
CA GLY A 80 9.47 -21.98 4.21
C GLY A 80 8.81 -20.63 3.95
N LEU A 81 9.07 -19.72 4.87
CA LEU A 81 8.45 -18.41 4.91
C LEU A 81 9.50 -17.34 4.64
N PHE A 82 9.11 -16.28 3.96
CA PHE A 82 9.90 -15.06 3.87
C PHE A 82 9.09 -13.86 4.33
N CYS A 83 9.75 -12.86 4.89
CA CYS A 83 9.11 -11.59 5.20
C CYS A 83 9.06 -10.71 3.95
N ASP A 84 7.88 -10.30 3.51
CA ASP A 84 7.73 -9.44 2.33
C ASP A 84 8.30 -8.00 2.52
N CYS A 85 8.46 -7.56 3.77
CA CYS A 85 8.96 -6.23 4.09
C CYS A 85 10.49 -6.17 4.15
N CYS A 86 11.12 -7.04 4.95
CA CYS A 86 12.58 -7.02 5.13
C CYS A 86 13.32 -8.08 4.28
N GLY A 87 12.64 -9.18 3.92
CA GLY A 87 13.21 -10.26 3.12
C GLY A 87 14.05 -11.27 3.89
N ILE A 88 13.91 -11.37 5.22
CA ILE A 88 14.44 -12.53 5.96
C ILE A 88 13.67 -13.79 5.53
N CYS A 89 14.36 -14.92 5.44
CA CYS A 89 13.75 -16.22 5.14
C CYS A 89 13.92 -17.15 6.35
N VAL A 90 12.91 -17.96 6.65
CA VAL A 90 12.91 -18.89 7.78
C VAL A 90 12.15 -20.16 7.44
N ASP A 91 12.53 -21.27 8.07
CA ASP A 91 11.69 -22.46 8.10
C ASP A 91 10.38 -22.19 8.86
N HIS A 92 9.33 -22.98 8.58
CA HIS A 92 8.04 -22.85 9.26
C HIS A 92 8.14 -22.89 10.80
N GLY A 93 9.02 -23.71 11.36
CA GLY A 93 9.23 -23.80 12.81
C GLY A 93 9.99 -22.62 13.43
N CYS A 94 10.62 -21.78 12.61
CA CYS A 94 11.51 -20.71 13.06
C CYS A 94 10.84 -19.32 13.08
N CYS A 95 9.62 -19.17 12.55
CA CYS A 95 8.95 -17.86 12.42
C CYS A 95 8.78 -17.13 13.76
N GLY A 96 8.29 -17.82 14.80
CA GLY A 96 8.09 -17.22 16.12
C GLY A 96 9.38 -16.88 16.86
N VAL A 97 10.50 -17.53 16.52
CA VAL A 97 11.84 -17.15 17.00
C VAL A 97 12.32 -15.90 16.27
N ALA A 98 12.10 -15.85 14.96
CA ALA A 98 12.49 -14.72 14.14
C ALA A 98 11.75 -13.42 14.49
N ASP A 99 10.45 -13.50 14.79
CA ASP A 99 9.63 -12.36 15.26
C ASP A 99 10.17 -11.70 16.53
N LYS A 100 10.92 -12.45 17.36
CA LYS A 100 11.52 -11.95 18.60
C LYS A 100 12.94 -11.44 18.42
N ASN A 101 13.71 -12.11 17.56
CA ASN A 101 15.16 -11.90 17.48
C ASN A 101 15.58 -10.97 16.34
N PHE A 102 14.75 -10.81 15.30
CA PHE A 102 15.05 -9.94 14.17
C PHE A 102 14.04 -8.79 14.09
N ALA A 103 14.55 -7.56 13.99
CA ALA A 103 13.71 -6.42 13.70
C ALA A 103 13.21 -6.47 12.25
N CYS A 104 11.97 -6.06 12.01
CA CYS A 104 11.42 -5.89 10.66
C CYS A 104 11.68 -4.47 10.12
N LYS A 105 11.37 -4.25 8.84
CA LYS A 105 11.50 -2.96 8.13
C LYS A 105 10.59 -1.90 8.78
N THR A 106 11.20 -0.89 9.38
CA THR A 106 10.51 0.13 10.19
C THR A 106 9.65 1.09 9.37
N LEU A 107 8.38 1.31 9.73
CA LEU A 107 7.51 2.23 8.97
C LEU A 107 7.71 3.70 9.34
N SER A 108 8.15 3.98 10.58
CA SER A 108 8.28 5.32 11.16
C SER A 108 9.48 5.38 12.09
N SER A 109 10.29 6.44 11.97
CA SER A 109 11.45 6.67 12.85
C SER A 109 11.41 8.07 13.45
N SER A 110 12.03 8.22 14.63
CA SER A 110 12.24 9.51 15.28
C SER A 110 13.64 10.01 14.90
N GLY A 111 13.72 11.10 14.15
CA GLY A 111 14.98 11.67 13.64
C GLY A 111 14.80 12.23 12.23
N ASP A 112 15.91 12.60 11.59
CA ASP A 112 15.96 13.15 10.22
C ASP A 112 16.65 12.21 9.22
N SER A 113 17.14 11.06 9.69
CA SER A 113 17.83 10.05 8.89
C SER A 113 17.54 8.64 9.40
N ILE A 114 17.97 7.62 8.65
CA ILE A 114 17.97 6.23 9.10
C ILE A 114 19.32 5.58 8.78
N ASN A 115 19.72 4.62 9.61
CA ASN A 115 20.83 3.74 9.29
C ASN A 115 20.39 2.63 8.34
N HIS A 116 21.37 1.95 7.73
CA HIS A 116 21.10 0.76 6.96
C HIS A 116 20.47 -0.34 7.83
N HIS A 117 19.34 -0.89 7.37
CA HIS A 117 18.76 -2.10 7.94
C HIS A 117 19.29 -3.31 7.15
N TRP A 118 20.30 -3.97 7.70
CA TRP A 118 20.97 -5.10 7.08
C TRP A 118 20.24 -6.42 7.33
N VAL A 119 20.05 -7.19 6.27
CA VAL A 119 19.58 -8.58 6.30
C VAL A 119 20.71 -9.47 5.79
N LYS A 120 21.07 -10.49 6.56
CA LYS A 120 22.19 -11.39 6.27
C LYS A 120 21.78 -12.48 5.27
N GLY A 121 22.62 -12.73 4.28
CA GLY A 121 22.44 -13.83 3.32
C GLY A 121 21.25 -13.68 2.38
N ASN A 122 20.94 -14.79 1.68
CA ASN A 122 19.87 -14.89 0.69
C ASN A 122 19.86 -13.75 -0.35
N THR A 123 21.06 -13.28 -0.70
CA THR A 123 21.24 -12.22 -1.69
C THR A 123 20.79 -12.72 -3.05
N SER A 124 20.28 -11.82 -3.89
CA SER A 124 19.86 -12.21 -5.24
C SER A 124 21.07 -12.68 -6.05
N PRO A 125 20.90 -13.64 -6.98
CA PRO A 125 21.98 -14.06 -7.87
C PRO A 125 22.63 -12.87 -8.57
N ASN A 126 23.94 -12.92 -8.81
CA ASN A 126 24.71 -11.85 -9.45
C ASN A 126 24.72 -10.49 -8.73
N SER A 127 24.32 -10.44 -7.46
CA SER A 127 24.46 -9.22 -6.65
C SER A 127 25.93 -8.85 -6.47
N ARG A 128 26.26 -7.56 -6.58
CA ARG A 128 27.63 -7.05 -6.44
C ARG A 128 27.77 -6.23 -5.17
N CYS A 129 28.91 -6.35 -4.51
CA CYS A 129 29.24 -5.54 -3.35
C CYS A 129 29.33 -4.07 -3.73
N ALA A 130 28.60 -3.22 -3.02
CA ALA A 130 28.61 -1.77 -3.22
C ALA A 130 29.96 -1.09 -2.90
N VAL A 131 30.88 -1.81 -2.26
CA VAL A 131 32.20 -1.28 -1.85
C VAL A 131 33.30 -1.72 -2.81
N CYS A 132 33.42 -3.02 -3.10
CA CYS A 132 34.50 -3.56 -3.94
C CYS A 132 34.08 -3.94 -5.37
N GLY A 133 32.78 -4.05 -5.67
CA GLY A 133 32.26 -4.43 -6.99
C GLY A 133 32.23 -5.93 -7.29
N GLU A 134 32.84 -6.76 -6.44
CA GLU A 134 32.86 -8.22 -6.56
C GLU A 134 31.52 -8.86 -6.18
N LEU A 135 31.28 -10.09 -6.65
CA LEU A 135 30.03 -10.82 -6.41
C LEU A 135 29.82 -11.15 -4.93
N CYS A 136 28.59 -10.97 -4.45
CA CYS A 136 28.12 -11.39 -3.12
C CYS A 136 27.36 -12.72 -3.19
N GLY A 137 27.30 -13.43 -2.06
CA GLY A 137 26.49 -14.65 -1.91
C GLY A 137 27.02 -15.86 -2.69
N LEU A 138 28.34 -15.90 -2.94
CA LEU A 138 29.00 -17.04 -3.57
C LEU A 138 29.16 -18.23 -2.62
N GLU A 139 29.18 -17.98 -1.32
CA GLU A 139 29.25 -19.04 -0.32
C GLU A 139 27.88 -19.71 -0.18
N ALA A 140 27.86 -21.04 -0.12
CA ALA A 140 26.67 -21.84 0.16
C ALA A 140 26.29 -21.76 1.66
N ALA A 141 26.11 -20.53 2.15
CA ALA A 141 25.81 -20.18 3.53
C ALA A 141 25.15 -18.80 3.61
N LEU A 142 24.63 -18.45 4.79
CA LEU A 142 24.27 -17.07 5.10
C LEU A 142 25.54 -16.23 5.24
N SER A 143 25.99 -15.67 4.14
CA SER A 143 27.10 -14.74 4.04
C SER A 143 26.62 -13.42 3.45
N ASP A 144 27.38 -12.35 3.67
CA ASP A 144 27.09 -11.02 3.15
C ASP A 144 25.76 -10.43 3.65
N PHE A 145 25.53 -9.17 3.30
CA PHE A 145 24.39 -8.42 3.76
C PHE A 145 23.71 -7.69 2.62
N ARG A 146 22.39 -7.59 2.68
CA ARG A 146 21.56 -6.73 1.84
C ARG A 146 20.80 -5.74 2.70
N CYS A 147 20.81 -4.46 2.33
CA CYS A 147 19.98 -3.47 3.03
C CYS A 147 18.55 -3.49 2.48
N CYS A 148 17.53 -3.66 3.34
CA CYS A 148 16.12 -3.70 2.90
C CYS A 148 15.54 -2.33 2.49
N TRP A 149 16.31 -1.24 2.65
CA TRP A 149 15.94 0.09 2.17
C TRP A 149 16.61 0.40 0.83
N CYS A 150 17.93 0.56 0.82
CA CYS A 150 18.66 0.94 -0.40
C CYS A 150 18.93 -0.22 -1.37
N GLN A 151 18.58 -1.45 -0.99
CA GLN A 151 18.79 -2.69 -1.76
C GLN A 151 20.26 -3.03 -2.08
N ARG A 152 21.23 -2.26 -1.57
CA ARG A 152 22.65 -2.54 -1.77
C ARG A 152 23.05 -3.82 -1.04
N THR A 153 23.89 -4.61 -1.70
CA THR A 153 24.58 -5.76 -1.12
C THR A 153 26.01 -5.41 -0.76
N VAL A 154 26.54 -6.04 0.29
CA VAL A 154 27.87 -5.77 0.81
C VAL A 154 28.44 -7.00 1.50
N HIS A 155 29.71 -7.31 1.25
CA HIS A 155 30.39 -8.40 1.96
C HIS A 155 30.51 -8.10 3.44
N THR A 156 30.57 -9.15 4.27
CA THR A 156 30.77 -9.03 5.72
C THR A 156 31.94 -8.11 6.07
N GLY A 157 33.10 -8.29 5.44
CA GLY A 157 34.30 -7.46 5.67
C GLY A 157 34.25 -6.06 5.03
N CYS A 158 33.25 -5.79 4.19
CA CYS A 158 33.05 -4.50 3.53
C CYS A 158 32.01 -3.62 4.23
N THR A 159 31.19 -4.16 5.13
CA THR A 159 30.09 -3.45 5.81
C THR A 159 30.56 -2.14 6.48
N GLY A 160 31.66 -2.19 7.23
CA GLY A 160 32.22 -1.03 7.92
C GLY A 160 32.87 0.04 7.02
N LYS A 161 32.97 -0.22 5.70
CA LYS A 161 33.49 0.74 4.72
C LYS A 161 32.39 1.54 4.04
N LEU A 162 31.12 1.15 4.20
CA LEU A 162 29.97 1.89 3.69
C LEU A 162 29.55 2.96 4.70
N ALA A 163 28.94 4.05 4.22
CA ALA A 163 28.33 5.04 5.10
C ALA A 163 27.31 4.39 6.05
N GLU A 164 27.26 4.84 7.30
CA GLU A 164 26.33 4.31 8.31
C GLU A 164 24.88 4.68 7.99
N VAL A 165 24.68 5.93 7.55
CA VAL A 165 23.38 6.49 7.18
C VAL A 165 23.00 6.02 5.77
N CYS A 166 21.80 5.43 5.68
CA CYS A 166 21.25 4.94 4.43
C CYS A 166 20.65 6.09 3.61
N ASP A 167 21.08 6.20 2.36
CA ASP A 167 20.58 7.16 1.37
C ASP A 167 19.32 6.69 0.62
N LEU A 168 18.75 5.55 1.02
CA LEU A 168 17.60 4.87 0.39
C LEU A 168 17.83 4.39 -1.06
N GLY A 169 19.06 4.49 -1.57
CA GLY A 169 19.48 3.91 -2.84
C GLY A 169 18.85 4.53 -4.09
N ARG A 170 18.91 3.77 -5.19
CA ARG A 170 18.52 4.21 -6.55
C ARG A 170 17.10 4.75 -6.64
N HIS A 171 16.16 4.14 -5.90
CA HIS A 171 14.74 4.50 -5.97
C HIS A 171 14.30 5.42 -4.82
N ARG A 172 15.22 6.12 -4.15
CA ARG A 172 14.94 7.01 -3.00
C ARG A 172 13.86 8.07 -3.28
N ALA A 173 13.70 8.49 -4.53
CA ALA A 173 12.68 9.46 -4.91
C ALA A 173 11.25 8.91 -4.76
N CYS A 174 11.07 7.59 -4.91
CA CYS A 174 9.77 6.91 -4.80
C CYS A 174 9.40 6.57 -3.35
N VAL A 175 10.39 6.43 -2.48
CA VAL A 175 10.22 6.01 -1.09
C VAL A 175 9.74 7.18 -0.23
N VAL A 176 8.77 6.93 0.64
CA VAL A 176 8.46 7.80 1.78
C VAL A 176 9.34 7.32 2.95
N PRO A 177 10.41 8.05 3.31
CA PRO A 177 11.34 7.58 4.33
C PRO A 177 10.65 7.37 5.69
N PRO A 178 11.11 6.44 6.53
CA PRO A 178 10.54 6.25 7.87
C PRO A 178 10.55 7.51 8.73
N TYR A 179 11.60 8.34 8.63
CA TYR A 179 11.68 9.62 9.35
C TYR A 179 10.69 10.68 8.84
N CYS A 180 10.08 10.48 7.66
CA CYS A 180 9.03 11.33 7.13
C CYS A 180 7.63 10.95 7.65
N VAL A 181 7.44 9.73 8.13
CA VAL A 181 6.14 9.23 8.60
C VAL A 181 5.97 9.50 10.08
N ARG A 182 4.76 9.93 10.48
CA ARG A 182 4.34 9.96 11.89
C ARG A 182 3.10 9.11 12.06
N LEU A 183 3.12 8.18 13.02
CA LEU A 183 2.02 7.28 13.29
C LEU A 183 1.17 7.77 14.48
N ARG A 184 -0.09 7.33 14.51
CA ARG A 184 -1.00 7.51 15.65
C ARG A 184 -1.75 6.20 15.89
N MET A 185 -1.88 5.82 17.16
CA MET A 185 -2.76 4.71 17.55
C MET A 185 -4.21 5.21 17.63
N VAL A 186 -5.11 4.53 16.92
CA VAL A 186 -6.55 4.82 16.89
C VAL A 186 -7.35 3.59 17.29
N GLY A 187 -8.64 3.78 17.53
CA GLY A 187 -9.57 2.72 17.94
C GLY A 187 -9.65 2.51 19.46
N TRP A 188 -10.67 1.76 19.86
CA TRP A 188 -10.93 1.40 21.25
C TRP A 188 -10.15 0.14 21.71
N LYS A 189 -10.22 -0.17 23.01
CA LYS A 189 -9.53 -1.34 23.60
C LYS A 189 -9.95 -2.63 22.86
N GLY A 190 -8.98 -3.41 22.40
CA GLY A 190 -9.20 -4.65 21.64
C GLY A 190 -9.30 -4.50 20.12
N ARG A 191 -9.49 -3.28 19.58
CA ARG A 191 -9.38 -3.00 18.12
C ARG A 191 -8.48 -1.80 17.82
N ARG A 192 -7.44 -1.61 18.63
CA ARG A 192 -6.45 -0.58 18.38
C ARG A 192 -5.60 -0.94 17.17
N HIS A 193 -5.34 0.03 16.32
CA HIS A 193 -4.43 -0.10 15.19
C HIS A 193 -3.68 1.21 14.95
N LEU A 194 -2.55 1.11 14.26
CA LEU A 194 -1.76 2.27 13.88
C LEU A 194 -2.25 2.82 12.54
N VAL A 195 -2.27 4.14 12.42
CA VAL A 195 -2.55 4.85 11.17
C VAL A 195 -1.48 5.92 10.94
N VAL A 196 -1.24 6.26 9.67
CA VAL A 196 -0.40 7.40 9.30
C VAL A 196 -1.15 8.68 9.68
N ARG A 197 -0.55 9.46 10.58
CA ARG A 197 -1.09 10.74 11.05
C ARG A 197 -0.69 11.89 10.13
N SER A 198 0.56 11.91 9.70
CA SER A 198 1.12 12.97 8.87
C SER A 198 2.39 12.50 8.18
N VAL A 199 2.72 13.15 7.07
CA VAL A 199 3.95 12.91 6.31
C VAL A 199 4.67 14.24 6.12
N ASN A 200 5.91 14.32 6.60
CA ASN A 200 6.77 15.49 6.39
C ASN A 200 7.71 15.21 5.22
N PRO A 201 7.80 16.08 4.20
CA PRO A 201 8.74 15.90 3.10
C PRO A 201 10.19 15.78 3.57
N PRO A 202 11.03 14.95 2.91
CA PRO A 202 12.45 14.90 3.18
C PRO A 202 13.16 16.17 2.68
N SER A 203 14.39 16.40 3.14
CA SER A 203 15.21 17.56 2.74
C SER A 203 15.84 17.43 1.35
N TYR A 204 15.83 16.24 0.75
CA TYR A 204 16.43 15.99 -0.56
C TYR A 204 15.45 16.19 -1.72
N SER A 205 15.99 16.52 -2.89
CA SER A 205 15.26 16.63 -4.16
C SER A 205 16.02 15.88 -5.27
N PRO A 206 15.35 15.30 -6.28
CA PRO A 206 13.89 15.21 -6.42
C PRO A 206 13.26 14.17 -5.46
N TRP A 207 12.05 14.48 -4.98
CA TRP A 207 11.20 13.54 -4.24
C TRP A 207 9.82 13.47 -4.91
N SER A 208 9.44 12.25 -5.31
CA SER A 208 8.18 11.98 -6.00
C SER A 208 7.61 10.65 -5.49
N PRO A 209 6.93 10.67 -4.32
CA PRO A 209 6.41 9.49 -3.66
C PRO A 209 5.56 8.62 -4.57
N LEU A 210 5.74 7.31 -4.47
CA LEU A 210 4.99 6.32 -5.22
C LEU A 210 4.09 5.53 -4.26
N ILE A 211 2.78 5.55 -4.50
CA ILE A 211 1.80 4.76 -3.75
C ILE A 211 1.37 3.59 -4.61
N VAL A 212 1.45 2.38 -4.08
CA VAL A 212 1.09 1.16 -4.80
C VAL A 212 -0.24 0.68 -4.28
N VAL A 213 -1.19 0.50 -5.19
CA VAL A 213 -2.52 0.03 -4.90
C VAL A 213 -2.77 -1.20 -5.74
N ALA A 214 -3.03 -2.35 -5.10
CA ALA A 214 -3.26 -3.59 -5.83
C ALA A 214 -4.42 -4.37 -5.22
N ASN A 215 -5.08 -5.17 -6.06
CA ASN A 215 -5.98 -6.21 -5.57
C ASN A 215 -5.22 -7.54 -5.53
N ARG A 216 -4.97 -8.10 -4.34
CA ARG A 216 -4.21 -9.34 -4.17
C ARG A 216 -4.70 -10.53 -5.02
N ARG A 217 -6.00 -10.56 -5.36
CA ARG A 217 -6.64 -11.65 -6.11
C ARG A 217 -6.60 -11.46 -7.63
N SER A 218 -6.10 -10.34 -8.13
CA SER A 218 -6.00 -10.08 -9.58
C SER A 218 -4.92 -10.95 -10.24
N GLY A 219 -5.13 -11.32 -11.51
CA GLY A 219 -4.18 -12.08 -12.33
C GLY A 219 -3.77 -13.41 -11.70
N ASN A 220 -4.68 -14.31 -11.37
CA ASN A 220 -4.34 -15.59 -10.71
C ASN A 220 -3.51 -15.45 -9.40
N ASN A 221 -3.81 -14.43 -8.60
CA ASN A 221 -3.07 -14.02 -7.39
C ASN A 221 -1.70 -13.37 -7.64
N ASP A 222 -1.38 -12.97 -8.87
CA ASP A 222 -0.21 -12.13 -9.19
C ASP A 222 -0.18 -10.82 -8.38
N GLY A 223 -1.36 -10.32 -7.98
CA GLY A 223 -1.49 -9.15 -7.11
C GLY A 223 -0.75 -9.29 -5.77
N GLU A 224 -0.73 -10.47 -5.17
CA GLU A 224 0.00 -10.70 -3.92
C GLU A 224 1.52 -10.62 -4.13
N HIS A 225 2.02 -11.16 -5.24
CA HIS A 225 3.44 -11.06 -5.59
C HIS A 225 3.86 -9.60 -5.82
N VAL A 226 3.04 -8.80 -6.50
CA VAL A 226 3.28 -7.37 -6.69
C VAL A 226 3.32 -6.64 -5.34
N LEU A 227 2.31 -6.85 -4.48
CA LEU A 227 2.26 -6.24 -3.15
C LEU A 227 3.51 -6.59 -2.33
N SER A 228 3.89 -7.87 -2.32
CA SER A 228 5.05 -8.38 -1.61
C SER A 228 6.35 -7.72 -2.10
N ALA A 229 6.57 -7.72 -3.42
CA ALA A 229 7.77 -7.14 -4.02
C ALA A 229 7.91 -5.63 -3.77
N PHE A 230 6.81 -4.87 -3.87
CA PHE A 230 6.84 -3.43 -3.56
C PHE A 230 7.07 -3.12 -2.07
N ARG A 231 6.58 -3.94 -1.13
CA ARG A 231 6.88 -3.77 0.31
C ARG A 231 8.36 -3.97 0.60
N GLY A 232 9.02 -4.86 -0.14
CA GLY A 232 10.46 -5.08 -0.08
C GLY A 232 11.28 -3.83 -0.44
N ILE A 233 10.76 -2.94 -1.29
CA ILE A 233 11.47 -1.75 -1.79
C ILE A 233 10.98 -0.48 -1.10
N LEU A 234 9.68 -0.20 -1.13
CA LEU A 234 9.06 1.02 -0.57
C LEU A 234 8.86 0.92 0.94
N ASN A 235 8.40 2.01 1.56
CA ASN A 235 7.88 1.92 2.91
C ASN A 235 6.60 1.07 2.89
N PRO A 236 6.44 0.04 3.75
CA PRO A 236 5.29 -0.86 3.69
C PRO A 236 3.92 -0.16 3.75
N ALA A 237 3.82 1.02 4.39
CA ALA A 237 2.59 1.80 4.41
C ALA A 237 2.18 2.38 3.03
N GLN A 238 3.14 2.53 2.10
CA GLN A 238 2.87 2.98 0.72
C GLN A 238 2.19 1.90 -0.14
N VAL A 239 2.13 0.65 0.34
CA VAL A 239 1.65 -0.50 -0.44
C VAL A 239 0.32 -0.97 0.14
N VAL A 240 -0.75 -0.62 -0.56
CA VAL A 240 -2.14 -0.80 -0.12
C VAL A 240 -2.79 -1.94 -0.91
N ASP A 241 -3.32 -2.91 -0.17
CA ASP A 241 -4.14 -3.97 -0.73
C ASP A 241 -5.62 -3.60 -0.66
N LEU A 242 -6.27 -3.57 -1.82
CA LEU A 242 -7.68 -3.24 -1.98
C LEU A 242 -8.65 -4.29 -1.43
N ASN A 243 -8.16 -5.49 -1.08
CA ASN A 243 -8.97 -6.47 -0.35
C ASN A 243 -9.10 -6.10 1.13
N ASP A 244 -8.10 -5.45 1.70
CA ASP A 244 -8.10 -5.04 3.11
C ASP A 244 -8.67 -3.65 3.29
N LEU A 245 -8.48 -2.76 2.29
CA LEU A 245 -8.79 -1.34 2.42
C LEU A 245 -9.52 -0.78 1.20
N PRO A 246 -10.48 0.14 1.41
CA PRO A 246 -11.12 0.81 0.30
C PRO A 246 -10.13 1.75 -0.42
N PRO A 247 -10.29 2.00 -1.73
CA PRO A 247 -9.46 2.92 -2.50
C PRO A 247 -9.33 4.32 -1.89
N GLU A 248 -10.38 4.81 -1.23
CA GLU A 248 -10.37 6.11 -0.58
C GLU A 248 -9.29 6.20 0.51
N SER A 249 -9.10 5.12 1.28
CA SER A 249 -8.01 5.02 2.24
C SER A 249 -6.65 5.01 1.56
N ALA A 250 -6.52 4.39 0.39
CA ALA A 250 -5.26 4.41 -0.35
C ALA A 250 -4.92 5.82 -0.87
N LEU A 251 -5.93 6.54 -1.35
CA LEU A 251 -5.79 7.88 -1.93
C LEU A 251 -5.59 8.97 -0.87
N GLU A 252 -5.86 8.69 0.40
CA GLU A 252 -5.56 9.60 1.51
C GLU A 252 -4.06 9.95 1.61
N TRP A 253 -3.18 9.12 1.07
CA TRP A 253 -1.77 9.47 0.90
C TRP A 253 -1.54 10.80 0.18
N CYS A 254 -2.39 11.15 -0.78
CA CYS A 254 -2.27 12.38 -1.54
C CYS A 254 -2.68 13.63 -0.72
N HIS A 255 -3.52 13.48 0.31
CA HIS A 255 -3.78 14.55 1.28
C HIS A 255 -2.69 14.63 2.37
N LEU A 256 -2.14 13.48 2.77
CA LEU A 256 -1.09 13.40 3.79
C LEU A 256 0.24 14.00 3.30
N ILE A 257 0.58 13.82 2.03
CA ILE A 257 1.81 14.34 1.40
C ILE A 257 1.53 15.75 0.85
N LYS A 258 1.47 16.73 1.75
CA LYS A 258 1.18 18.12 1.37
C LYS A 258 2.27 18.73 0.50
N GLY A 259 1.85 19.53 -0.49
CA GLY A 259 2.75 20.30 -1.36
C GLY A 259 3.55 19.47 -2.38
N HIS A 260 3.29 18.17 -2.49
CA HIS A 260 3.93 17.30 -3.48
C HIS A 260 2.87 16.45 -4.18
N THR A 261 3.07 16.17 -5.47
CA THR A 261 2.21 15.24 -6.19
C THR A 261 2.70 13.81 -5.98
N CYS A 262 1.87 13.00 -5.32
CA CYS A 262 1.98 11.54 -5.26
C CYS A 262 1.81 10.93 -6.67
N ARG A 263 2.62 9.93 -7.03
CA ARG A 263 2.36 9.04 -8.17
C ARG A 263 1.69 7.77 -7.64
N ILE A 264 0.77 7.19 -8.41
CA ILE A 264 0.05 6.00 -7.96
C ILE A 264 0.24 4.88 -8.99
N ILE A 265 0.62 3.68 -8.54
CA ILE A 265 0.51 2.46 -9.33
C ILE A 265 -0.80 1.78 -8.98
N VAL A 266 -1.58 1.41 -10.00
CA VAL A 266 -2.75 0.55 -9.85
C VAL A 266 -2.43 -0.79 -10.49
N ALA A 267 -2.21 -1.81 -9.67
CA ALA A 267 -1.96 -3.16 -10.12
C ALA A 267 -3.23 -4.01 -10.05
N GLY A 268 -3.74 -4.42 -11.22
CA GLY A 268 -5.01 -5.11 -11.33
C GLY A 268 -5.50 -5.17 -12.77
N GLY A 269 -6.72 -5.69 -12.95
CA GLY A 269 -7.42 -5.60 -14.22
C GLY A 269 -8.21 -4.29 -14.36
N ASP A 270 -8.88 -4.14 -15.50
CA ASP A 270 -9.64 -2.92 -15.85
C ASP A 270 -10.68 -2.51 -14.81
N GLY A 271 -11.33 -3.47 -14.15
CA GLY A 271 -12.29 -3.20 -13.07
C GLY A 271 -11.65 -2.48 -11.87
N THR A 272 -10.43 -2.88 -11.49
CA THR A 272 -9.67 -2.23 -10.40
C THR A 272 -9.21 -0.84 -10.81
N VAL A 273 -8.72 -0.69 -12.04
CA VAL A 273 -8.30 0.60 -12.60
C VAL A 273 -9.48 1.58 -12.67
N ASN A 274 -10.61 1.16 -13.22
CA ASN A 274 -11.83 1.95 -13.29
C ASN A 274 -12.36 2.36 -11.91
N TRP A 275 -12.24 1.47 -10.92
CA TRP A 275 -12.63 1.77 -9.55
C TRP A 275 -11.80 2.91 -8.96
N ILE A 276 -10.47 2.86 -9.13
CA ILE A 276 -9.57 3.93 -8.67
C ILE A 276 -9.89 5.26 -9.33
N PHE A 277 -10.06 5.29 -10.65
CA PHE A 277 -10.43 6.52 -11.36
C PHE A 277 -11.74 7.12 -10.80
N THR A 278 -12.77 6.29 -10.63
CA THR A 278 -14.06 6.72 -10.08
C THR A 278 -13.92 7.31 -8.68
N VAL A 279 -13.00 6.78 -7.87
CA VAL A 279 -12.73 7.32 -6.53
C VAL A 279 -12.01 8.67 -6.62
N ILE A 280 -11.03 8.82 -7.50
CA ILE A 280 -10.33 10.10 -7.72
C ILE A 280 -11.32 11.19 -8.10
N ASP A 281 -12.23 10.90 -9.04
CA ASP A 281 -13.29 11.81 -9.51
C ASP A 281 -14.18 12.29 -8.36
N ARG A 282 -14.57 11.36 -7.50
CA ARG A 282 -15.41 11.64 -6.33
C ARG A 282 -14.67 12.42 -5.23
N LEU A 283 -13.40 12.11 -4.99
CA LEU A 283 -12.58 12.79 -3.99
C LEU A 283 -12.10 14.18 -4.46
N LYS A 284 -12.15 14.46 -5.77
CA LYS A 284 -11.72 15.72 -6.38
C LYS A 284 -10.31 16.11 -5.93
N LEU A 285 -9.37 15.16 -6.08
CA LEU A 285 -8.00 15.34 -5.62
C LEU A 285 -7.29 16.44 -6.42
N GLU A 286 -6.70 17.40 -5.71
CA GLU A 286 -5.90 18.49 -6.27
C GLU A 286 -4.55 18.59 -5.55
N PRO A 287 -3.40 18.56 -6.27
CA PRO A 287 -3.28 18.33 -7.71
C PRO A 287 -3.61 16.89 -8.10
N LEU A 288 -4.08 16.69 -9.33
CA LEU A 288 -4.46 15.37 -9.80
C LEU A 288 -3.25 14.42 -9.85
N PRO A 289 -3.31 13.26 -9.18
CA PRO A 289 -2.18 12.34 -9.14
C PRO A 289 -2.05 11.59 -10.47
N PRO A 290 -0.85 11.49 -11.05
CA PRO A 290 -0.61 10.64 -12.21
C PRO A 290 -0.67 9.16 -11.83
N LEU A 291 -1.38 8.36 -12.63
CA LEU A 291 -1.54 6.92 -12.44
C LEU A 291 -0.69 6.11 -13.42
N CYS A 292 -0.03 5.07 -12.93
CA CYS A 292 0.58 4.01 -13.72
C CYS A 292 -0.32 2.77 -13.59
N VAL A 293 -0.71 2.17 -14.71
CA VAL A 293 -1.47 0.91 -14.69
C VAL A 293 -0.48 -0.24 -14.82
N LEU A 294 -0.45 -1.12 -13.82
CA LEU A 294 0.28 -2.38 -13.89
C LEU A 294 -0.74 -3.50 -14.19
N PRO A 295 -0.85 -3.95 -15.45
CA PRO A 295 -1.86 -4.90 -15.85
C PRO A 295 -1.65 -6.29 -15.22
N LEU A 296 -2.65 -6.75 -14.47
CA LEU A 296 -2.68 -8.11 -13.91
C LEU A 296 -3.91 -8.86 -14.44
N GLY A 297 -3.68 -9.87 -15.29
CA GLY A 297 -4.74 -10.67 -15.93
C GLY A 297 -4.61 -10.74 -17.44
N THR A 298 -5.69 -11.09 -18.14
CA THR A 298 -5.72 -11.33 -19.60
C THR A 298 -6.43 -10.24 -20.41
N GLY A 299 -7.34 -9.47 -19.78
CA GLY A 299 -8.12 -8.39 -20.38
C GLY A 299 -7.58 -7.01 -19.99
N ASN A 300 -6.35 -6.70 -20.39
CA ASN A 300 -5.62 -5.50 -19.96
C ASN A 300 -5.73 -4.36 -20.99
N ASP A 301 -6.95 -3.96 -21.32
CA ASP A 301 -7.17 -3.02 -22.43
C ASP A 301 -6.61 -1.64 -22.11
N PHE A 302 -6.67 -1.19 -20.85
CA PHE A 302 -6.00 0.04 -20.42
C PHE A 302 -4.49 -0.04 -20.65
N ALA A 303 -3.83 -1.11 -20.23
CA ALA A 303 -2.36 -1.19 -20.36
C ALA A 303 -1.90 -1.29 -21.82
N ARG A 304 -2.66 -1.97 -22.69
CA ARG A 304 -2.38 -2.03 -24.14
C ARG A 304 -2.46 -0.65 -24.77
N VAL A 305 -3.50 0.12 -24.44
CA VAL A 305 -3.70 1.47 -24.97
C VAL A 305 -2.60 2.43 -24.50
N PHE A 306 -2.12 2.27 -23.26
CA PHE A 306 -1.14 3.19 -22.66
C PHE A 306 0.31 2.71 -22.69
N GLY A 307 0.61 1.68 -23.49
CA GLY A 307 1.98 1.23 -23.75
C GLY A 307 2.64 0.37 -22.66
N TRP A 308 1.89 -0.06 -21.64
CA TRP A 308 2.38 -0.96 -20.59
C TRP A 308 2.32 -2.45 -20.98
N GLY A 309 1.85 -2.77 -22.19
CA GLY A 309 1.90 -4.11 -22.78
C GLY A 309 0.65 -4.96 -22.51
N GLU A 310 0.73 -6.25 -22.87
CA GLU A 310 -0.41 -7.17 -22.86
C GLU A 310 -0.73 -7.77 -21.48
N GLY A 311 0.15 -7.58 -20.50
CA GLY A 311 0.05 -8.14 -19.15
C GLY A 311 1.40 -8.64 -18.65
N TYR A 312 1.53 -8.75 -17.33
CA TYR A 312 2.68 -9.41 -16.72
C TYR A 312 2.22 -10.67 -15.96
N SER A 313 2.93 -11.79 -16.13
CA SER A 313 2.86 -12.96 -15.24
C SER A 313 3.74 -12.76 -14.01
N SER A 314 3.33 -13.26 -12.84
CA SER A 314 4.10 -13.15 -11.58
C SER A 314 5.55 -13.64 -11.65
N SER A 315 5.86 -14.60 -12.52
CA SER A 315 7.22 -15.08 -12.78
C SER A 315 8.13 -14.04 -13.43
N ASP A 316 7.57 -13.01 -14.07
CA ASP A 316 8.29 -12.08 -14.95
C ASP A 316 8.26 -10.62 -14.47
N ILE A 317 7.48 -10.29 -13.41
CA ILE A 317 7.45 -8.93 -12.85
C ILE A 317 8.70 -8.67 -12.02
N ASN A 318 9.69 -8.05 -12.65
CA ASN A 318 10.78 -7.41 -11.92
C ASN A 318 10.37 -5.98 -11.52
N VAL A 319 10.05 -5.79 -10.24
CA VAL A 319 9.63 -4.47 -9.71
C VAL A 319 10.71 -3.40 -9.88
N ILE A 320 12.00 -3.76 -9.93
CA ILE A 320 13.07 -2.80 -10.19
C ILE A 320 12.95 -2.22 -11.60
N ASP A 321 12.67 -3.06 -12.60
CA ASP A 321 12.49 -2.64 -13.99
C ASP A 321 11.23 -1.79 -14.16
N VAL A 322 10.16 -2.12 -13.43
CA VAL A 322 8.94 -1.28 -13.36
C VAL A 322 9.27 0.09 -12.77
N LEU A 323 9.99 0.16 -11.66
CA LEU A 323 10.38 1.44 -11.04
C LEU A 323 11.29 2.26 -11.95
N ASP A 324 12.21 1.63 -12.67
CA ASP A 324 13.06 2.28 -13.65
C ASP A 324 12.26 2.84 -14.82
N SER A 325 11.32 2.06 -15.34
CA SER A 325 10.41 2.48 -16.42
C SER A 325 9.57 3.68 -16.00
N ILE A 326 8.99 3.66 -14.79
CA ILE A 326 8.19 4.76 -14.24
C ILE A 326 9.02 6.03 -14.04
N ASN A 327 10.31 5.91 -13.70
CA ASN A 327 11.18 7.07 -13.55
C ASN A 327 11.57 7.72 -14.88
N GLN A 328 11.52 6.96 -15.99
CA GLN A 328 11.82 7.45 -17.34
C GLN A 328 10.56 7.86 -18.14
N ALA A 329 9.40 7.36 -17.69
CA ALA A 329 8.08 7.61 -18.25
C ALA A 329 7.69 9.09 -18.25
N LYS A 330 6.77 9.43 -19.15
CA LYS A 330 6.17 10.77 -19.23
C LYS A 330 4.75 10.73 -18.65
N VAL A 331 4.32 11.88 -18.14
CA VAL A 331 2.93 12.06 -17.71
C VAL A 331 2.13 12.64 -18.86
N GLU A 332 1.09 11.94 -19.27
CA GLU A 332 0.15 12.36 -20.30
C GLU A 332 -1.22 12.65 -19.69
N ASN A 333 -1.92 13.64 -20.24
CA ASN A 333 -3.29 13.95 -19.84
C ASN A 333 -4.24 13.15 -20.73
N ILE A 334 -5.22 12.49 -20.11
CA ILE A 334 -6.27 11.75 -20.81
C ILE A 334 -7.63 12.32 -20.41
N ASP A 335 -8.58 12.26 -21.33
CA ASP A 335 -9.99 12.53 -21.04
C ASP A 335 -10.76 11.21 -20.99
N ARG A 336 -11.50 11.01 -19.91
CA ARG A 336 -12.33 9.82 -19.68
C ARG A 336 -13.73 10.27 -19.29
N CYS A 337 -14.68 10.08 -20.21
CA CYS A 337 -16.09 10.46 -20.01
C CYS A 337 -16.28 11.93 -19.55
N GLY A 338 -15.46 12.86 -20.08
CA GLY A 338 -15.51 14.28 -19.74
C GLY A 338 -14.77 14.66 -18.46
N GLN A 339 -13.98 13.74 -17.88
CA GLN A 339 -13.10 14.00 -16.74
C GLN A 339 -11.64 13.82 -17.14
N GLN A 340 -10.80 14.79 -16.74
CA GLN A 340 -9.36 14.70 -17.00
C GLN A 340 -8.69 13.78 -15.99
N HIS A 341 -7.83 12.90 -16.49
CA HIS A 341 -6.88 12.13 -15.69
C HIS A 341 -5.45 12.29 -16.19
N ARG A 342 -4.49 11.94 -15.34
CA ARG A 342 -3.07 11.94 -15.67
C ARG A 342 -2.56 10.51 -15.64
N LEU A 343 -1.92 10.06 -16.71
CA LEU A 343 -1.33 8.74 -16.81
C LEU A 343 0.18 8.81 -16.98
N ILE A 344 0.87 7.90 -16.32
CA ILE A 344 2.29 7.64 -16.50
C ILE A 344 2.38 6.60 -17.62
N ALA A 345 2.81 7.02 -18.80
CA ALA A 345 3.00 6.14 -19.95
C ALA A 345 4.51 5.88 -20.13
N PRO A 346 4.94 4.62 -20.31
CA PRO A 346 6.33 4.33 -20.61
C PRO A 346 6.65 4.96 -21.97
N ARG A 347 7.91 5.37 -22.17
CA ARG A 347 8.31 5.85 -23.49
C ARG A 347 8.25 4.67 -24.45
N LEU A 348 7.28 4.69 -25.36
CA LEU A 348 7.34 3.82 -26.54
C LEU A 348 8.62 4.18 -27.30
N PRO A 349 9.45 3.19 -27.69
CA PRO A 349 10.70 3.43 -28.42
C PRO A 349 10.48 4.13 -29.76
#